data_AF-A0A8T5B7A0-F1
#
_entry.id   AF-A0A8T5B7A0-F1
#
_cell.length_a   1.000
_cell.length_b   1.000
_cell.length_c   1.000
_cell.angle_alpha   90.00
_cell.angle_beta   90.00
_cell.angle_gamma   90.00
#
_symmetry.space_group_name_H-M   'P 1'
#
loop_
_entity.id
_entity.type
_entity.pdbx_description
1 polymer ?
#
loop_
_entity_poly.entity_id
_entity_poly.type
_entity_poly.pdbx_seq_one_letter_code
_entity_poly.pdbx_strand_id
1 'polypeptide(L)' 'MPKRTTILLDEELYEKLVEESLRRHKTTKALSKVVNELLRKAIKDEAEIINLIFSQKIAKISAKDFEEFRRELSARLES' A
#
# COMPACT_ATOMS: atom_id res chain seq x y z
N MET A 1 -5.65 21.09 1.75
CA MET A 1 -5.60 21.76 3.08
C MET A 1 -5.81 20.73 4.17
N PRO A 2 -5.06 20.77 5.29
CA PRO A 2 -5.30 19.88 6.41
C PRO A 2 -6.63 20.22 7.10
N LYS A 3 -7.48 19.22 7.30
CA LYS A 3 -8.69 19.34 8.14
C LYS A 3 -8.35 18.86 9.55
N ARG A 4 -8.86 19.57 10.56
CA ARG A 4 -8.71 19.15 11.97
C ARG A 4 -9.77 18.10 12.27
N THR A 5 -9.32 16.95 12.74
CA THR A 5 -10.16 15.82 13.16
C THR A 5 -9.57 15.25 14.44
N THR A 6 -10.42 14.93 15.41
CA THR A 6 -10.03 14.16 16.58
C THR A 6 -10.09 12.69 16.25
N ILE A 7 -9.01 11.95 16.50
CA ILE A 7 -8.91 10.51 16.30
C ILE A 7 -8.57 9.90 17.67
N LEU A 8 -9.35 8.92 18.09
CA LEU A 8 -9.02 8.09 19.25
C LEU A 8 -8.12 6.96 18.77
N LEU A 9 -6.96 6.80 19.40
CA LEU A 9 -5.99 5.77 19.08
C LEU A 9 -5.83 4.88 20.31
N ASP A 10 -5.78 3.57 20.10
CA ASP A 10 -5.41 2.63 21.15
C ASP A 10 -3.98 2.93 21.63
N GLU A 11 -3.72 2.64 22.90
CA GLU A 11 -2.45 2.98 23.57
C GLU A 11 -1.24 2.44 22.79
N GLU A 12 -1.24 1.16 22.45
CA GLU A 12 -0.17 0.52 21.67
C GLU A 12 0.04 1.17 20.30
N LEU A 13 -1.04 1.63 19.67
CA LEU A 13 -0.97 2.28 18.35
C LEU A 13 -0.40 3.69 18.47
N TYR A 14 -0.83 4.43 19.50
CA TYR A 14 -0.31 5.76 19.79
C TYR A 14 1.20 5.71 20.07
N GLU A 15 1.67 4.77 20.89
CA GLU A 15 3.09 4.58 21.19
C GLU A 15 3.92 4.35 19.92
N LYS A 16 3.50 3.40 19.07
CA LYS A 16 4.17 3.11 17.79
C LYS A 16 4.24 4.33 16.87
N LEU A 17 3.18 5.14 16.83
CA LEU A 17 3.15 6.36 16.02
C LEU A 17 4.09 7.44 16.59
N VAL A 18 4.17 7.56 17.91
CA VAL A 18 5.10 8.48 18.60
C VAL A 18 6.55 8.06 18.33
N GLU A 19 6.87 6.78 18.48
CA GLU A 19 8.19 6.24 18.16
C GLU A 19 8.58 6.52 16.72
N GLU A 20 7.68 6.27 15.76
CA GLU A 20 7.92 6.57 14.34
C GLU A 20 8.12 8.08 14.08
N SER A 21 7.35 8.93 14.76
CA SER A 21 7.52 10.39 14.67
C SER A 21 8.88 10.84 15.21
N LEU A 22 9.31 10.30 16.34
CA LEU A 22 10.63 10.55 16.91
C LEU A 22 11.74 10.00 16.01
N ARG A 23 11.58 8.79 15.46
CA ARG A 23 12.57 8.16 14.59
C ARG A 23 12.82 8.97 13.32
N ARG A 24 11.75 9.38 12.62
CA ARG A 24 11.81 10.09 11.32
C ARG A 24 12.03 11.59 11.43
N HIS A 25 11.44 12.22 12.44
CA HIS A 25 11.38 13.69 12.54
C HIS A 25 11.99 14.26 13.82
N LYS A 26 12.49 13.40 14.74
CA LYS A 26 13.09 13.81 16.03
C LYS A 26 12.15 14.67 16.89
N THR A 27 10.85 14.63 16.61
CA THR A 27 9.82 15.39 17.33
C THR A 27 8.49 14.68 17.28
N THR A 28 7.69 14.81 18.34
CA THR A 28 6.30 14.34 18.40
C THR A 28 5.33 15.28 17.69
N LYS A 29 5.73 16.52 17.39
CA LYS A 29 4.90 17.50 16.66
C LYS A 29 4.58 17.05 15.22
N ALA A 30 5.32 16.07 14.69
CA ALA A 30 5.10 15.51 13.37
C ALA A 30 4.11 14.34 13.35
N LEU A 31 3.46 14.00 14.47
CA LEU A 31 2.53 12.85 14.56
C LEU A 31 1.42 12.92 13.49
N SER A 32 0.81 14.09 13.31
CA SER A 32 -0.22 14.31 12.27
C SER A 32 0.31 14.02 10.86
N LYS A 33 1.57 14.35 10.59
CA LYS A 33 2.22 14.08 9.30
C LYS A 33 2.44 12.58 9.11
N VAL A 34 2.98 11.90 10.13
CA VAL A 34 3.22 10.45 10.11
C VAL A 34 1.91 9.68 9.90
N VAL A 35 0.85 10.02 10.64
CA VAL A 35 -0.49 9.41 10.48
C VAL A 35 -1.00 9.60 9.05
N ASN A 36 -0.93 10.81 8.51
CA ASN A 36 -1.38 11.06 7.13
C ASN A 36 -0.57 10.30 6.08
N GLU A 37 0.75 10.17 6.26
CA GLU A 37 1.61 9.42 5.34
C GLU A 37 1.31 7.92 5.37
N LEU A 38 1.14 7.34 6.56
CA LEU A 38 0.81 5.93 6.73
C LEU A 38 -0.59 5.63 6.18
N LEU A 39 -1.59 6.44 6.50
CA LEU A 39 -2.94 6.29 5.96
C LEU A 39 -2.97 6.44 4.44
N ARG A 40 -2.20 7.39 3.88
CA ARG A 40 -2.11 7.56 2.43
C ARG A 40 -1.54 6.33 1.74
N LYS A 41 -0.52 5.69 2.33
CA LYS A 41 0.04 4.44 1.79
C LYS A 41 -0.97 3.31 1.89
N ALA A 42 -1.52 3.08 3.08
CA ALA A 42 -2.49 2.02 3.31
C ALA A 42 -3.73 2.12 2.38
N ILE A 43 -4.33 3.31 2.30
CA ILE A 43 -5.52 3.54 1.47
C ILE A 43 -5.20 3.46 -0.02
N LYS A 44 -4.04 3.97 -0.47
CA LYS A 44 -3.67 3.93 -1.89
C LYS A 44 -3.46 2.48 -2.35
N ASP A 45 -2.72 1.71 -1.57
CA ASP A 45 -2.37 0.33 -1.93
C ASP A 45 -3.62 -0.57 -1.87
N GLU A 46 -4.47 -0.41 -0.85
CA GLU A 46 -5.71 -1.17 -0.73
C GLU A 46 -6.74 -0.78 -1.80
N ALA A 47 -6.91 0.51 -2.08
CA ALA A 47 -7.83 0.96 -3.13
C ALA A 47 -7.35 0.54 -4.53
N GLU A 48 -6.04 0.57 -4.81
CA GLU A 48 -5.49 0.09 -6.09
C GLU A 48 -5.69 -1.42 -6.25
N ILE A 49 -5.47 -2.22 -5.20
CA ILE A 49 -5.70 -3.67 -5.22
C ILE A 49 -7.19 -3.99 -5.38
N ILE A 50 -8.06 -3.35 -4.61
CA ILE A 50 -9.53 -3.52 -4.73
C ILE A 50 -9.98 -3.12 -6.14
N ASN A 51 -9.51 -1.99 -6.65
CA ASN A 51 -9.81 -1.58 -8.02
C ASN A 51 -9.30 -2.60 -9.04
N LEU A 52 -8.10 -3.19 -8.88
CA LEU A 52 -7.62 -4.26 -9.76
C LEU A 52 -8.50 -5.51 -9.69
N ILE A 53 -8.93 -5.91 -8.49
CA ILE A 53 -9.78 -7.09 -8.29
C ILE A 53 -11.16 -6.91 -8.93
N PHE A 54 -11.78 -5.74 -8.74
CA PHE A 54 -13.15 -5.44 -9.20
C PHE A 54 -13.21 -4.74 -10.56
N SER A 55 -12.09 -4.31 -11.12
CA SER A 55 -12.06 -3.77 -12.47
C SER A 55 -12.51 -4.81 -13.49
N GLN A 56 -13.00 -4.32 -14.61
CA GLN A 56 -13.28 -5.18 -15.76
C GLN A 56 -11.99 -5.91 -16.14
N LYS A 57 -11.94 -7.23 -15.86
CA LYS A 57 -10.79 -8.05 -16.22
C LYS A 57 -10.64 -8.03 -17.74
N ILE A 58 -9.56 -7.39 -18.20
CA ILE A 58 -9.27 -7.18 -19.62
C ILE A 58 -8.96 -8.51 -20.33
N ALA A 59 -8.51 -9.51 -19.57
CA ALA A 59 -8.29 -10.86 -20.04
C ALA A 59 -8.70 -11.88 -18.96
N LYS A 60 -9.26 -13.01 -19.39
CA LYS A 60 -9.39 -14.24 -18.59
C LYS A 60 -8.44 -15.25 -19.18
N ILE A 61 -7.53 -15.76 -18.37
CA ILE A 61 -6.56 -16.78 -18.79
C ILE A 61 -6.74 -18.02 -17.91
N SER A 62 -6.50 -19.20 -18.49
CA SER A 62 -6.37 -20.44 -17.75
C SER A 62 -4.93 -20.64 -17.25
N ALA A 63 -4.74 -21.58 -16.32
CA ALA A 63 -3.40 -21.96 -15.87
C ALA A 63 -2.52 -22.49 -17.01
N LYS A 64 -3.15 -23.14 -18.01
CA LYS A 64 -2.45 -23.64 -19.20
C LYS A 64 -1.93 -22.49 -20.07
N ASP A 65 -2.79 -21.49 -20.32
CA ASP A 65 -2.43 -20.31 -21.13
C ASP A 65 -1.28 -19.53 -20.49
N PHE A 66 -1.28 -19.44 -19.15
CA PHE A 66 -0.19 -18.80 -18.41
C PHE A 66 1.14 -19.55 -18.54
N GLU A 67 1.13 -20.89 -18.44
CA GLU A 67 2.35 -21.70 -18.58
C GLU A 67 2.92 -21.68 -20.00
N GLU A 68 2.05 -21.67 -21.03
CA GLU A 68 2.49 -21.49 -22.42
C GLU A 68 3.14 -20.12 -22.61
N PHE A 69 2.51 -19.04 -22.12
CA PHE A 69 3.08 -17.69 -22.15
C PHE A 69 4.44 -17.61 -21.42
N ARG A 70 4.54 -18.19 -20.22
CA ARG A 70 5.79 -18.21 -19.44
C ARG A 70 6.92 -18.89 -20.19
N ARG A 71 6.64 -20.02 -20.84
CA ARG A 71 7.62 -20.77 -21.64
C ARG A 71 8.13 -19.97 -22.83
N GLU A 72 7.24 -19.32 -23.57
CA GLU A 72 7.62 -18.44 -24.68
C GLU A 72 8.48 -17.27 -24.21
N LEU A 73 8.14 -16.69 -23.06
CA LEU A 73 8.86 -15.55 -22.51
C LEU A 73 10.27 -15.94 -22.02
N SER A 74 10.43 -17.09 -21.37
CA SER A 74 11.74 -17.66 -21.01
C SER A 74 12.62 -17.89 -22.23
N ALA A 75 12.08 -18.51 -23.28
CA ALA A 75 12.85 -18.80 -24.51
C ALA A 75 13.38 -17.51 -25.18
N ARG A 76 12.63 -16.40 -25.10
CA ARG A 76 13.06 -15.10 -25.64
C ARG A 76 14.14 -14.40 -24.80
N LEU A 77 14.17 -14.64 -23.49
CA LEU A 77 15.12 -14.01 -22.57
C LEU A 77 16.45 -14.78 -22.46
N GLU A 78 16.46 -16.06 -22.85
CA GLU A 78 17.64 -16.92 -22.87
C GLU A 78 18.37 -16.93 -24.24
N SER A 79 17.97 -16.06 -25.17
CA SER A 79 18.63 -15.80 -26.47
C SER A 79 19.52 -14.56 -26.42
#